data_AF-A0A3M6K545-F1
#
_entry.id   AF-A0A3M6K545-F1
#
_cell.length_a   1.000
_cell.length_b   1.000
_cell.length_c   1.000
_cell.angle_alpha   90.00
_cell.angle_beta   90.00
_cell.angle_gamma   90.00
#
_symmetry.space_group_name_H-M   'P 1'
#
loop_
_entity.id
_entity.type
_entity.pdbx_description
1 polymer ?
#
loop_
_entity_poly.entity_id
_entity_poly.type
_entity_poly.pdbx_seq_one_letter_code
_entity_poly.pdbx_strand_id
1 'polypeptide(L)'
;MEIKNEIPIVLFDDECYVCIKFASIVNFFARGKITMVGHYSNFGKKIREEILDDSALEMFWFIDENTASGGRAALLPLIKSIFSSNPRKTKFAQMDNICSNECKSAKAVFVRSFTLITNSKKLKYRKSK
;
A
#
# COMPACT_ATOMS: atom_id res chain seq x y z
N MET A 1 5.07 -4.76 16.36
CA MET A 1 4.09 -5.62 15.67
C MET A 1 4.83 -6.47 14.65
N GLU A 2 4.50 -7.76 14.56
CA GLU A 2 4.96 -8.60 13.44
C GLU A 2 4.14 -8.24 12.21
N ILE A 3 4.79 -7.97 11.06
CA ILE A 3 4.09 -7.51 9.84
C ILE A 3 2.98 -8.48 9.43
N LYS A 4 3.19 -9.79 9.65
CA LYS A 4 2.21 -10.84 9.35
C LYS A 4 0.85 -10.66 10.04
N ASN A 5 0.82 -10.04 11.22
CA ASN A 5 -0.42 -9.84 11.97
C ASN A 5 -1.28 -8.70 11.40
N GLU A 6 -0.70 -7.86 10.54
CA GLU A 6 -1.37 -6.72 9.92
C GLU A 6 -1.83 -7.00 8.48
N ILE A 7 -1.49 -8.18 7.94
CA ILE A 7 -1.87 -8.60 6.59
C ILE A 7 -3.38 -8.91 6.51
N PRO A 8 -4.09 -8.43 5.48
CA PRO A 8 -3.59 -7.79 4.26
C PRO A 8 -3.30 -6.29 4.40
N ILE A 9 -2.20 -5.83 3.78
CA ILE A 9 -1.74 -4.44 3.85
C ILE A 9 -1.79 -3.79 2.47
N VAL A 10 -2.23 -2.53 2.42
CA VAL A 10 -1.93 -1.61 1.33
C VAL A 10 -0.89 -0.62 1.81
N LEU A 11 0.30 -0.66 1.21
CA LEU A 11 1.37 0.29 1.42
C LEU A 11 1.32 1.32 0.29
N PHE A 12 1.20 2.60 0.63
CA PHE A 12 1.04 3.69 -0.34
C PHE A 12 1.91 4.90 -0.01
N ASP A 13 2.16 5.74 -0.99
CA ASP A 13 2.87 7.01 -0.79
C ASP A 13 1.94 8.02 -0.08
N ASP A 14 2.22 8.27 1.19
CA ASP A 14 1.49 9.18 2.07
C ASP A 14 1.91 10.66 1.95
N GLU A 15 2.84 10.98 1.04
CA GLU A 15 3.20 12.34 0.65
C GLU A 15 2.63 12.71 -0.74
N CYS A 16 2.05 11.74 -1.46
CA CYS A 16 1.46 11.89 -2.78
C CYS A 16 -0.06 12.11 -2.72
N TYR A 17 -0.53 13.30 -3.13
CA TYR A 17 -1.96 13.65 -3.12
C TYR A 17 -2.88 12.65 -3.85
N VAL A 18 -2.48 12.20 -5.04
CA VAL A 18 -3.26 11.22 -5.83
C VAL A 18 -3.28 9.86 -5.14
N CYS A 19 -2.16 9.46 -4.53
CA CYS A 19 -2.00 8.21 -3.81
C CYS A 19 -2.85 8.20 -2.54
N ILE A 20 -2.90 9.31 -1.79
CA ILE A 20 -3.79 9.49 -0.64
C ILE A 20 -5.27 9.39 -1.06
N LYS A 21 -5.66 10.01 -2.18
CA LYS A 21 -7.03 9.87 -2.72
C LYS A 21 -7.37 8.42 -3.07
N PHE A 22 -6.47 7.73 -3.76
CA PHE A 22 -6.61 6.31 -4.06
C PHE A 22 -6.76 5.48 -2.76
N ALA A 23 -5.86 5.67 -1.80
CA ALA A 23 -5.88 4.98 -0.51
C ALA A 23 -7.17 5.24 0.27
N SER A 24 -7.69 6.46 0.23
CA SER A 24 -8.96 6.84 0.87
C SER A 24 -10.15 6.09 0.26
N ILE A 25 -10.20 5.98 -1.06
CA ILE A 25 -11.23 5.20 -1.78
C ILE A 25 -11.11 3.72 -1.43
N VAL A 26 -9.90 3.16 -1.47
CA VAL A 26 -9.65 1.75 -1.12
C VAL A 26 -10.08 1.47 0.31
N ASN A 27 -9.72 2.33 1.26
CA ASN A 27 -10.10 2.19 2.67
C ASN A 27 -11.63 2.17 2.86
N PHE A 28 -12.32 3.09 2.19
CA PHE A 28 -13.79 3.17 2.25
C PHE A 28 -14.43 1.85 1.79
N PHE A 29 -13.96 1.27 0.68
CA PHE A 29 -14.48 -0.01 0.19
C PHE A 29 -14.02 -1.21 1.03
N ALA A 30 -12.79 -1.17 1.56
CA ALA A 30 -12.24 -2.23 2.38
C ALA A 30 -12.99 -2.41 3.71
N ARG A 31 -13.65 -1.36 4.22
CA ARG A 31 -14.44 -1.41 5.47
C ARG A 31 -13.64 -1.98 6.65
N GLY A 32 -12.37 -1.60 6.74
CA GLY A 32 -11.44 -2.07 7.78
C GLY A 32 -10.96 -3.51 7.59
N LYS A 33 -11.09 -4.12 6.41
CA LYS A 33 -10.52 -5.46 6.13
C LYS A 33 -9.04 -5.42 5.72
N ILE A 34 -8.52 -4.24 5.41
CA ILE A 34 -7.20 -4.02 4.85
C ILE A 34 -6.53 -2.93 5.66
N THR A 35 -5.32 -3.20 6.11
CA THR A 35 -4.49 -2.25 6.85
C THR A 35 -3.87 -1.28 5.86
N MET A 36 -4.13 0.01 6.02
CA MET A 36 -3.57 1.06 5.17
C MET A 36 -2.32 1.62 5.85
N VAL A 37 -1.18 1.63 5.15
CA VAL A 37 0.10 2.08 5.71
C VAL A 37 0.77 3.05 4.74
N GLY A 38 1.22 4.19 5.26
CA GLY A 38 2.05 5.13 4.50
C GLY A 38 3.51 4.68 4.42
N HIS A 39 4.14 4.82 3.25
CA HIS A 39 5.56 4.55 3.01
C HIS A 39 6.48 5.26 4.01
N TYR A 40 6.14 6.47 4.41
CA TYR A 40 7.00 7.32 5.24
C TYR A 40 6.76 7.14 6.75
N SER A 41 5.72 6.40 7.15
CA SER A 41 5.51 5.98 8.53
C SER A 41 6.61 5.03 9.03
N ASN A 42 6.82 4.95 10.36
CA ASN A 42 7.79 4.01 10.94
C ASN A 42 7.49 2.55 10.56
N PHE A 43 6.21 2.18 10.49
CA PHE A 43 5.80 0.85 10.06
C PHE A 43 6.00 0.63 8.55
N GLY A 44 5.72 1.65 7.73
CA GLY A 44 6.00 1.63 6.30
C GLY A 44 7.47 1.42 5.99
N LYS A 45 8.36 2.17 6.66
CA LYS A 45 9.82 1.99 6.54
C LYS A 45 10.24 0.55 6.81
N LYS A 46 9.76 -0.03 7.92
CA LYS A 46 10.00 -1.43 8.28
C LYS A 46 9.53 -2.41 7.20
N ILE A 47 8.33 -2.21 6.64
CA ILE A 47 7.83 -3.04 5.54
C ILE A 47 8.75 -2.97 4.32
N ARG A 48 9.22 -1.78 3.94
CA ARG A 48 10.12 -1.62 2.79
C ARG A 48 11.43 -2.39 2.98
N GLU A 49 12.01 -2.30 4.17
CA GLU A 49 13.30 -2.94 4.51
C GLU A 49 13.19 -4.47 4.61
N GLU A 50 12.07 -5.00 5.14
CA GLU A 50 11.92 -6.43 5.41
C GLU A 50 11.25 -7.22 4.27
N ILE A 51 10.43 -6.58 3.44
CA ILE A 51 9.54 -7.26 2.48
C ILE A 51 9.81 -6.87 1.03
N LEU A 52 10.16 -5.60 0.78
CA LEU A 52 10.28 -5.05 -0.57
C LEU A 52 11.73 -4.93 -0.99
N ASP A 53 11.95 -4.67 -2.28
CA ASP A 53 13.27 -4.39 -2.84
C ASP A 53 13.38 -2.91 -3.22
N ASP A 54 14.42 -2.55 -3.97
CA ASP A 54 14.71 -1.16 -4.35
C ASP A 54 13.56 -0.44 -5.09
N SER A 55 12.58 -1.20 -5.62
CA SER A 55 11.38 -0.65 -6.25
C SER A 55 10.25 -0.25 -5.28
N ALA A 56 10.49 -0.36 -3.97
CA ALA A 56 9.47 -0.14 -2.94
C ALA A 56 8.70 1.19 -3.11
N LEU A 57 9.40 2.27 -3.45
CA LEU A 57 8.84 3.62 -3.59
C LEU A 57 8.26 3.94 -4.98
N GLU A 58 8.43 3.06 -5.95
CA GLU A 58 8.01 3.33 -7.34
C GLU A 58 6.51 3.14 -7.55
N MET A 59 5.83 2.47 -6.62
CA MET A 59 4.42 2.10 -6.70
C MET A 59 3.78 1.87 -5.33
N PHE A 60 2.44 1.81 -5.30
CA PHE A 60 1.75 1.25 -4.15
C PHE A 60 1.87 -0.28 -4.17
N TRP A 61 1.76 -0.90 -3.00
CA TRP A 61 1.85 -2.36 -2.85
C TRP A 61 0.64 -2.91 -2.12
N PHE A 62 0.15 -4.05 -2.58
CA PHE A 62 -0.75 -4.92 -1.85
C PHE A 62 0.03 -6.14 -1.36
N ILE A 63 0.02 -6.36 -0.06
CA ILE A 63 0.82 -7.37 0.64
C ILE A 63 -0.16 -8.35 1.28
N ASP A 64 -0.13 -9.60 0.83
CA ASP A 64 -0.87 -10.72 1.40
C ASP A 64 0.08 -11.74 2.05
N GLU A 65 -0.45 -12.87 2.52
CA GLU A 65 0.34 -13.91 3.22
C GLU A 65 1.42 -14.56 2.36
N ASN A 66 1.33 -14.44 1.02
CA ASN A 66 2.18 -15.16 0.08
C ASN A 66 3.03 -14.24 -0.79
N THR A 67 2.54 -13.02 -1.05
CA THR A 67 3.08 -12.13 -2.07
C THR A 67 2.97 -10.67 -1.68
N ALA A 68 3.94 -9.89 -2.17
CA ALA A 68 3.82 -8.44 -2.31
C ALA A 68 3.64 -8.12 -3.80
N SER A 69 2.47 -7.61 -4.18
CA SER A 69 2.16 -7.20 -5.54
C SER A 69 2.12 -5.68 -5.62
N GLY A 70 2.86 -5.08 -6.56
CA GLY A 70 2.99 -3.64 -6.73
C GLY A 70 2.31 -3.13 -8.01
N GLY A 71 1.73 -1.93 -7.92
CA GLY A 71 1.10 -1.24 -9.05
C GLY A 71 -0.03 -2.05 -9.68
N ARG A 72 0.00 -2.24 -11.02
CA ARG A 72 -1.08 -2.96 -11.73
C ARG A 72 -1.25 -4.41 -11.26
N ALA A 73 -0.17 -5.10 -10.87
CA ALA A 73 -0.24 -6.47 -10.36
C ALA A 73 -1.02 -6.57 -9.04
N ALA A 74 -1.14 -5.47 -8.30
CA ALA A 74 -1.82 -5.38 -7.02
C ALA A 74 -3.35 -5.21 -7.14
N LEU A 75 -3.86 -4.73 -8.27
CA LEU A 75 -5.28 -4.36 -8.42
C LEU A 75 -6.21 -5.56 -8.25
N LEU A 76 -5.93 -6.66 -8.95
CA LEU A 76 -6.76 -7.87 -8.86
C LEU A 76 -6.79 -8.48 -7.44
N PRO A 77 -5.65 -8.74 -6.78
CA PRO A 77 -5.68 -9.28 -5.42
C PRO A 77 -6.28 -8.29 -4.40
N LEU A 78 -6.09 -6.98 -4.59
CA LEU A 78 -6.73 -5.95 -3.76
C LEU A 78 -8.26 -6.01 -3.87
N ILE A 79 -8.82 -6.01 -5.09
CA ILE A 79 -10.26 -6.10 -5.32
C ILE A 79 -10.80 -7.40 -4.71
N LYS A 80 -10.11 -8.53 -4.93
CA LYS A 80 -10.49 -9.81 -4.33
C LYS A 80 -10.52 -9.75 -2.80
N SER A 81 -9.57 -9.06 -2.19
CA SER A 81 -9.50 -8.90 -0.73
C SER A 81 -10.67 -8.06 -0.19
N ILE A 82 -11.01 -6.95 -0.85
CA ILE A 82 -12.14 -6.08 -0.49
C ILE A 82 -13.46 -6.87 -0.46
N PHE A 83 -13.72 -7.64 -1.52
CA PHE A 83 -14.97 -8.39 -1.68
C PHE A 83 -14.95 -9.79 -1.04
N SER A 84 -13.84 -10.20 -0.42
CA SER A 84 -13.75 -11.47 0.30
C SER A 84 -14.68 -11.47 1.53
N SER A 85 -15.28 -12.63 1.83
CA SER A 85 -16.13 -12.86 3.01
C SER A 85 -15.33 -12.98 4.31
N ASN A 86 -14.00 -12.86 4.26
CA ASN A 86 -13.15 -13.06 5.43
C ASN A 86 -13.34 -11.91 6.46
N PRO A 87 -13.75 -12.21 7.71
CA PRO A 87 -14.16 -11.20 8.69
C PRO A 87 -12.99 -10.51 9.42
N ARG A 88 -11.75 -10.58 8.92
CA ARG A 88 -10.61 -9.93 9.57
C ARG A 88 -10.84 -8.41 9.57
N LYS A 89 -11.15 -7.84 10.74
CA LYS A 89 -11.17 -6.40 10.99
C LYS A 89 -9.75 -6.00 11.41
N THR A 90 -9.03 -5.27 10.57
CA THR A 90 -7.73 -4.72 10.90
C THR A 90 -7.86 -3.28 11.39
N LYS A 91 -6.92 -2.87 12.24
CA LYS A 91 -6.88 -1.51 12.79
C LYS A 91 -6.26 -0.58 11.75
N PHE A 92 -6.78 0.64 11.69
CA PHE A 92 -6.20 1.68 10.86
C PHE A 92 -4.87 2.13 11.50
N ALA A 93 -3.76 1.52 11.11
CA ALA A 93 -2.45 1.86 11.65
C ALA A 93 -1.91 3.13 10.98
N GLN A 94 -2.09 4.25 11.67
CA GLN A 94 -1.49 5.56 11.40
C GLN A 94 -1.85 6.23 10.07
N MET A 95 -2.81 7.16 10.14
CA MET A 95 -2.97 8.27 9.19
C MET A 95 -2.53 9.60 9.81
N ASP A 96 -1.61 9.57 10.79
CA ASP A 96 -1.38 10.73 11.68
C ASP A 96 -0.65 11.91 11.01
N ASN A 97 -0.21 11.81 9.76
CA ASN A 97 0.37 12.93 9.02
C ASN A 97 -0.03 12.90 7.54
N ILE A 98 -1.32 13.05 7.24
CA ILE A 98 -1.71 13.39 5.86
C ILE A 98 -1.47 14.89 5.65
N CYS A 99 -0.36 15.18 4.97
CA CYS A 99 -0.11 16.39 4.20
C CYS A 99 -0.35 17.74 4.91
N SER A 100 0.64 18.17 5.70
CA SER A 100 0.75 19.58 6.12
C SER A 100 1.28 20.44 4.98
N ASN A 101 0.37 21.12 4.26
CA ASN A 101 0.58 22.33 3.44
C ASN A 101 1.67 22.38 2.33
N GLU A 102 2.54 21.37 2.16
CA GLU A 102 3.69 21.39 1.23
C GLU A 102 3.55 20.51 -0.02
N CYS A 103 2.43 19.81 -0.24
CA CYS A 103 2.20 19.03 -1.48
C CYS A 103 1.81 19.92 -2.68
N LYS A 104 2.46 21.08 -2.85
CA LYS A 104 2.16 22.07 -3.90
C LYS A 104 3.19 22.03 -5.03
N SER A 105 3.00 21.08 -5.95
CA SER A 105 3.47 21.19 -7.33
C SER A 105 2.71 20.23 -8.23
N ALA A 106 1.59 20.67 -8.82
CA ALA A 106 0.74 19.85 -9.68
C ALA A 106 1.48 19.22 -10.88
N LYS A 107 2.59 19.82 -11.34
CA LYS A 107 3.43 19.29 -12.43
C LYS A 107 4.31 18.11 -12.00
N ALA A 108 4.86 18.12 -10.78
CA ALA A 108 5.62 16.97 -10.26
C ALA A 108 4.70 15.79 -9.87
N VAL A 109 3.46 16.10 -9.50
CA VAL A 109 2.42 15.14 -9.08
C VAL A 109 1.94 14.25 -10.24
N PHE A 110 1.80 14.78 -11.47
CA PHE A 110 1.33 13.97 -12.61
C PHE A 110 2.39 12.99 -13.16
N VAL A 111 3.67 13.37 -13.17
CA VAL A 111 4.76 12.49 -13.65
C VAL A 111 4.93 11.28 -12.71
N ARG A 112 4.76 11.47 -11.40
CA ARG A 112 4.73 10.38 -10.41
C ARG A 112 3.42 9.58 -10.42
N SER A 113 2.33 10.12 -10.95
CA SER A 113 1.05 9.41 -11.03
C SER A 113 1.00 8.37 -12.15
N PHE A 114 1.73 8.60 -13.26
CA PHE A 114 1.78 7.65 -14.38
C PHE A 114 2.50 6.34 -14.03
N THR A 115 3.58 6.43 -13.23
CA THR A 115 4.34 5.25 -12.80
C THR A 115 3.53 4.29 -11.93
N LEU A 116 2.55 4.80 -11.17
CA LEU A 116 1.66 4.00 -10.31
C LEU A 116 0.79 3.01 -11.09
N ILE A 117 0.44 3.33 -12.34
CA ILE A 117 -0.44 2.51 -13.20
C ILE A 117 0.38 1.69 -14.19
N THR A 118 1.53 2.22 -14.66
CA THR A 118 2.38 1.51 -15.63
C THR A 118 3.26 0.47 -14.97
N ASN A 119 3.73 0.72 -13.74
CA ASN A 119 4.61 -0.21 -13.05
C ASN A 119 3.82 -1.39 -12.50
N SER A 120 4.44 -2.56 -12.59
CA SER A 120 3.82 -3.82 -12.22
C SER A 120 4.91 -4.74 -11.73
N LYS A 121 4.83 -5.14 -10.47
CA LYS A 121 5.81 -6.05 -9.88
C LYS A 121 5.14 -7.04 -8.95
N LYS A 122 5.73 -8.22 -8.81
CA LYS A 122 5.25 -9.25 -7.90
C LYS A 122 6.43 -9.95 -7.26
N LEU A 123 6.52 -9.83 -5.95
CA LEU A 123 7.48 -10.52 -5.10
C LEU A 123 6.75 -11.68 -4.43
N LYS A 124 7.34 -12.86 -4.49
CA LYS A 124 6.85 -14.04 -3.76
C LYS A 124 7.73 -14.23 -2.55
N TYR A 125 7.13 -14.50 -1.40
CA TYR A 125 7.93 -14.95 -0.26
C TYR A 125 8.45 -16.35 -0.56
N ARG A 126 9.76 -16.54 -0.40
CA ARG A 126 10.33 -17.87 -0.40
C ARG A 126 9.79 -18.55 0.86
N LYS A 127 8.88 -19.52 0.71
CA LYS A 127 8.58 -20.43 1.84
C LYS A 127 9.92 -21.06 2.22
N SER A 128 10.41 -20.79 3.42
CA SER A 128 11.49 -21.60 3.98
C SER A 128 10.94 -23.03 4.00
N LYS A 129 11.64 -23.93 3.32
CA LYS A 129 11.27 -25.34 3.23
C LYS A 129 11.51 -26.02 4.57
#